data_AF-A0A2U8PDD7-F1
#
_entry.id   AF-A0A2U8PDD7-F1
#
_cell.length_a   1.000
_cell.length_b   1.000
_cell.length_c   1.000
_cell.angle_alpha   90.00
_cell.angle_beta   90.00
_cell.angle_gamma   90.00
#
_symmetry.space_group_name_H-M   'P 1'
#
loop_
_entity.id
_entity.type
_entity.pdbx_description
1 polymer ?
#
loop_
_entity_poly.entity_id
_entity_poly.type
_entity_poly.pdbx_seq_one_letter_code
_entity_poly.pdbx_strand_id
1 'polypeptide(L)' 'MLTVDEFCQRYRIGRTTFYRLHAEGKGPRVVKIGKCTRISEAAAADWLAAHESPPATCS' A
#
# COMPACT_ATOMS: atom_id res chain seq x y z
N MET A 1 0.43 7.87 10.30
CA MET A 1 0.12 8.34 8.91
C MET A 1 1.40 8.36 8.08
N LEU A 2 1.38 7.83 6.86
CA LEU A 2 2.54 7.62 5.98
C LEU A 2 2.46 8.50 4.72
N THR A 3 3.60 8.92 4.19
CA THR A 3 3.70 9.47 2.84
C THR A 3 3.84 8.33 1.83
N VAL A 4 3.72 8.62 0.53
CA VAL A 4 4.00 7.61 -0.51
C VAL A 4 5.44 7.11 -0.41
N ASP A 5 6.39 7.99 -0.10
CA ASP A 5 7.81 7.63 0.04
C ASP A 5 8.05 6.73 1.25
N GLU A 6 7.49 7.09 2.41
CA GLU A 6 7.56 6.30 3.64
C GLU A 6 6.93 4.91 3.47
N PHE A 7 5.79 4.84 2.77
CA PHE A 7 5.16 3.57 2.43
C PHE A 7 6.07 2.73 1.51
N CYS A 8 6.63 3.34 0.47
CA CYS A 8 7.56 2.68 -0.44
C CYS A 8 8.79 2.13 0.30
N GLN A 9 9.39 2.91 1.21
CA GLN A 9 10.51 2.46 2.03
C GLN A 9 10.11 1.31 2.98
N ARG A 10 8.98 1.45 3.70
CA ARG A 10 8.51 0.47 4.67
C ARG A 10 8.25 -0.91 4.05
N TYR A 11 7.62 -0.95 2.88
CA TYR A 11 7.28 -2.20 2.20
C TYR A 11 8.28 -2.59 1.11
N ARG A 12 9.42 -1.88 1.01
CA ARG A 12 10.49 -2.11 0.01
C ARG A 12 9.97 -2.17 -1.43
N ILE A 13 9.00 -1.32 -1.76
CA ILE A 13 8.48 -1.17 -3.13
C ILE A 13 8.95 0.14 -3.76
N GLY A 14 9.12 0.16 -5.08
CA GLY A 14 9.42 1.39 -5.81
C GLY A 14 8.19 2.29 -5.97
N ARG A 15 8.40 3.60 -6.10
CA ARG A 15 7.32 4.58 -6.36
C ARG A 15 6.53 4.25 -7.63
N THR A 16 7.20 3.79 -8.68
CA THR A 16 6.55 3.36 -9.93
C THR A 16 5.61 2.19 -9.68
N THR A 17 6.03 1.20 -8.89
CA THR A 17 5.21 0.06 -8.50
C THR A 17 3.98 0.50 -7.71
N PHE A 18 4.15 1.43 -6.76
CA PHE A 18 3.04 2.01 -6.01
C PHE A 18 1.99 2.64 -6.93
N TYR A 19 2.41 3.52 -7.85
CA TYR A 19 1.47 4.18 -8.76
C TYR A 19 0.83 3.19 -9.75
N ARG A 20 1.57 2.16 -10.20
CA ARG A 20 1.02 1.10 -11.04
C ARG A 20 -0.06 0.32 -10.30
N LEU A 21 0.21 -0.16 -9.10
CA LEU A 21 -0.76 -0.85 -8.23
C LEU A 21 -1.99 0.02 -7.98
N HIS A 22 -1.78 1.30 -7.69
CA HIS A 22 -2.88 2.24 -7.46
C HIS A 22 -3.72 2.47 -8.72
N ALA A 23 -3.11 2.52 -9.91
CA ALA A 23 -3.84 2.60 -11.19
C ALA A 23 -4.60 1.30 -11.49
N GLU A 24 -4.05 0.14 -11.10
CA GLU A 24 -4.70 -1.17 -11.21
C GLU A 24 -5.79 -1.40 -10.14
N GLY A 25 -6.02 -0.46 -9.22
CA GLY A 25 -6.96 -0.62 -8.11
C GLY A 25 -6.50 -1.58 -7.01
N LYS A 26 -5.24 -2.01 -7.05
CA LYS A 26 -4.59 -2.92 -6.08
C LYS A 26 -3.69 -2.19 -5.08
N GLY A 27 -3.62 -0.87 -5.14
CA GLY A 27 -2.84 -0.05 -4.21
C GLY A 27 -3.55 0.14 -2.86
N PRO A 28 -2.82 0.59 -1.82
CA PRO A 28 -3.45 0.95 -0.56
C PRO A 28 -4.39 2.14 -0.73
N ARG A 29 -5.38 2.26 0.16
CA ARG A 29 -6.26 3.43 0.20
C ARG A 29 -5.45 4.69 0.54
N VAL A 30 -5.65 5.74 -0.25
CA VAL A 30 -4.96 7.02 -0.07
C VAL A 30 -5.96 8.12 0.28
N VAL A 31 -5.49 9.10 1.06
CA VAL A 31 -6.19 10.34 1.38
C VAL A 31 -5.42 11.49 0.75
N LYS A 32 -6.12 12.34 -0.01
CA LYS A 32 -5.56 13.59 -0.53
C LYS A 32 -5.81 14.70 0.47
N ILE A 33 -4.73 15.29 0.99
CA ILE A 33 -4.76 16.46 1.87
C ILE A 33 -4.07 17.60 1.12
N GLY A 34 -4.87 18.47 0.51
CA GLY A 34 -4.38 19.50 -0.41
C GLY A 34 -3.60 18.88 -1.58
N LYS A 35 -2.33 19.26 -1.74
CA LYS A 35 -1.43 18.71 -2.77
C LYS A 35 -0.71 17.42 -2.34
N CYS A 36 -0.88 16.98 -1.09
CA CYS A 36 -0.17 15.84 -0.53
C CYS A 36 -1.03 14.58 -0.55
N THR A 37 -0.44 13.46 -0.96
CA THR A 37 -1.02 12.12 -0.75
C THR A 37 -0.53 11.54 0.57
N ARG A 38 -1.46 11.03 1.38
CA ARG A 38 -1.20 10.37 2.65
C ARG A 38 -1.87 9.01 2.69
N ILE A 39 -1.22 8.07 3.36
CA ILE A 39 -1.70 6.69 3.55
C ILE A 39 -1.90 6.51 5.05
N SER A 40 -3.09 6.12 5.49
CA SER A 40 -3.31 5.78 6.89
C SER A 40 -2.64 4.44 7.21
N GLU A 41 -2.25 4.21 8.46
CA GLU A 41 -1.66 2.93 8.85
C GLU A 41 -2.65 1.78 8.68
N ALA A 42 -3.92 2.03 8.98
CA ALA A 42 -4.99 1.07 8.70
C ALA A 42 -5.06 0.70 7.21
N ALA A 43 -4.94 1.68 6.30
CA ALA A 43 -4.95 1.40 4.86
C ALA A 43 -3.72 0.62 4.39
N ALA A 44 -2.56 0.87 5.00
CA ALA A 44 -1.34 0.13 4.71
C ALA A 44 -1.42 -1.32 5.20
N ALA A 45 -1.97 -1.54 6.40
CA ALA A 45 -2.18 -2.87 6.96
C ALA A 45 -3.23 -3.67 6.18
N ASP A 46 -4.35 -3.04 5.82
CA ASP A 46 -5.41 -3.61 4.98
C ASP A 46 -4.89 -4.02 3.61
N TRP A 47 -4.04 -3.19 3.00
CA TRP A 47 -3.37 -3.53 1.74
C TRP A 47 -2.44 -4.74 1.88
N LEU A 48 -1.63 -4.79 2.95
CA LEU A 48 -0.75 -5.92 3.20
C LEU A 48 -1.57 -7.20 3.40
N ALA A 49 -2.62 -7.17 4.21
CA ALA A 49 -3.49 -8.31 4.45
C ALA A 49 -4.17 -8.82 3.17
N ALA A 50 -4.55 -7.92 2.25
CA ALA A 50 -5.11 -8.31 0.96
C ALA A 50 -4.07 -8.93 -0.02
N HIS A 51 -2.79 -8.64 0.18
CA HIS A 51 -1.68 -9.16 -0.67
C HIS A 51 -0.95 -10.34 -0.04
N GLU A 52 -1.05 -10.51 1.27
CA GLU A 52 -0.60 -11.68 1.98
C GLU A 52 -1.51 -12.83 1.59
N SER A 53 -0.98 -13.78 0.82
CA SER A 53 -1.68 -15.05 0.61
C SER A 53 -1.69 -15.79 1.94
N PRO A 54 -2.83 -16.38 2.34
CA PRO A 54 -2.82 -17.25 3.50
C PRO A 54 -1.75 -18.32 3.27
N PRO A 55 -0.95 -18.68 4.30
CA PRO A 55 0.03 -19.75 4.14
C PRO A 55 -0.71 -20.97 3.62
N ALA A 56 -0.22 -21.55 2.54
CA ALA A 56 -0.81 -22.75 1.98
C ALA A 56 -0.75 -23.84 3.06
N THR A 57 -1.90 -24.12 3.68
CA THR A 57 -2.03 -25.24 4.61
C THR A 57 -1.84 -26.51 3.78
N CYS A 58 -0.69 -27.16 3.92
CA CYS A 58 -0.54 -28.54 3.48
C CYS A 58 -1.46 -29.40 4.34
N SER A 59 -2.56 -29.85 3.74
CA SER A 59 -3.42 -30.93 4.25
C SER A 59 -3.09 -32.22 3.51
#